data_AF-A0A3D1R6P3-F1
#
_entry.id   AF-A0A3D1R6P3-F1
#
_cell.length_a   1.000
_cell.length_b   1.000
_cell.length_c   1.000
_cell.angle_alpha   90.00
_cell.angle_beta   90.00
_cell.angle_gamma   90.00
#
_symmetry.space_group_name_H-M   'P 1'
#
loop_
_entity.id
_entity.type
_entity.pdbx_description
1 polymer ?
#
loop_
_entity_poly.entity_id
_entity_poly.type
_entity_poly.pdbx_seq_one_letter_code
_entity_poly.pdbx_strand_id
1 'polypeptide(L)' 'EGVGHVWLVDPQRRSLEVFVREGAEWRPLGVWSGHDRVCAPPFEALELKLELLWAALPR' A
#
# COMPACT_ATOMS: atom_id res chain seq x y z
N GLU A 1 -12.57 3.21 -18.39
CA GLU A 1 -12.35 2.87 -16.97
C GLU A 1 -11.34 1.74 -16.84
N GLY A 2 -10.49 1.78 -15.81
CA GLY A 2 -9.51 0.72 -15.51
C GLY A 2 -8.71 1.05 -14.25
N VAL A 3 -8.10 0.04 -13.64
CA VAL A 3 -7.29 0.20 -12.42
C VAL A 3 -6.00 0.95 -12.75
N GLY A 4 -5.78 2.11 -12.12
CA GLY A 4 -4.57 2.93 -12.28
C GLY A 4 -3.48 2.66 -11.23
N HIS A 5 -3.86 2.15 -10.06
CA HIS A 5 -2.94 1.89 -8.95
C HIS A 5 -3.26 0.54 -8.29
N VAL A 6 -2.21 -0.19 -7.90
CA VAL A 6 -2.32 -1.48 -7.20
C VAL A 6 -1.52 -1.41 -5.90
N TRP A 7 -2.14 -1.86 -4.82
CA TRP A 7 -1.52 -2.02 -3.50
C TRP A 7 -1.42 -3.52 -3.24
N LEU A 8 -0.19 -4.03 -3.11
CA LEU A 8 0.08 -5.40 -2.70
C LEU A 8 0.43 -5.41 -1.23
N VAL A 9 -0.41 -6.08 -0.46
CA VAL A 9 -0.33 -6.18 1.00
C VAL A 9 0.11 -7.60 1.32
N ASP A 10 1.29 -7.75 1.94
CA ASP A 10 1.80 -9.05 2.40
C ASP A 10 1.66 -9.14 3.94
N PRO A 11 0.70 -9.90 4.47
CA PRO A 11 0.49 -10.00 5.92
C PRO A 11 1.59 -10.77 6.66
N GLN A 12 2.33 -11.66 5.97
CA GLN A 12 3.40 -12.42 6.60
C GLN A 12 4.64 -11.56 6.78
N ARG A 13 5.01 -10.81 5.73
CA ARG A 13 6.12 -9.84 5.76
C ARG A 13 5.74 -8.51 6.42
N ARG A 14 4.43 -8.27 6.61
CA ARG A 14 3.85 -7.00 7.05
C ARG A 14 4.36 -5.85 6.20
N SER A 15 4.21 -5.98 4.88
CA SER A 15 4.68 -4.97 3.93
C SER A 15 3.57 -4.50 2.99
N LEU A 16 3.77 -3.31 2.45
CA LEU A 16 2.95 -2.73 1.40
C LEU A 16 3.86 -2.36 0.22
N GLU A 17 3.50 -2.81 -0.97
CA GLU A 17 4.10 -2.37 -2.24
C GLU A 17 3.03 -1.66 -3.07
N VAL A 18 3.36 -0.49 -3.62
CA VAL A 18 2.42 0.29 -4.44
C VAL A 18 2.95 0.41 -5.86
N PHE A 19 2.07 0.21 -6.83
CA PHE A 19 2.36 0.29 -8.26
C PHE A 19 1.41 1.24 -8.97
N VAL A 20 1.89 1.88 -10.03
CA VAL A 20 1.08 2.66 -10.98
C VAL A 20 1.08 1.99 -12.34
N ARG A 21 -0.05 2.06 -13.05
CA ARG A 21 -0.16 1.55 -14.42
C ARG A 21 0.36 2.57 -15.42
N GLU A 22 1.38 2.21 -16.17
CA GLU A 22 1.92 3.00 -17.28
C GLU A 22 1.77 2.20 -18.57
N GLY A 23 0.72 2.51 -19.35
CA GLY A 23 0.34 1.71 -20.52
C GLY A 23 -0.10 0.30 -20.12
N ALA A 24 0.67 -0.71 -20.55
CA ALA A 24 0.44 -2.12 -20.24
C ALA A 24 1.29 -2.63 -19.05
N GLU A 25 2.15 -1.78 -18.49
CA GLU A 25 3.11 -2.16 -17.45
C GLU A 25 2.72 -1.60 -16.08
N TRP A 26 3.24 -2.24 -15.03
CA TRP A 26 3.10 -1.81 -13.64
C TRP A 26 4.45 -1.35 -13.12
N ARG A 27 4.58 -0.06 -12.85
CA ARG A 27 5.80 0.53 -12.30
C ARG A 27 5.70 0.65 -10.78
N PRO A 28 6.70 0.19 -10.01
CA PRO A 28 6.70 0.38 -8.56
C PRO A 28 6.84 1.87 -8.22
N LEU A 29 6.02 2.32 -7.28
CA LEU A 29 6.09 3.66 -6.68
C LEU A 29 6.79 3.63 -5.32
N GLY A 30 6.68 2.53 -4.58
CA GLY A 30 7.36 2.39 -3.30
C GLY A 30 7.05 1.09 -2.59
N VAL A 31 7.87 0.81 -1.57
CA VAL A 31 7.77 -0.34 -0.68
C VAL A 31 7.91 0.16 0.75
N TRP A 32 7.00 -0.28 1.61
CA TRP A 32 6.96 0.10 3.02
C TRP A 32 6.82 -1.14 3.91
N SER A 33 7.37 -1.01 5.11
CA SER A 33 7.36 -2.02 6.16
C SER A 33 6.28 -1.74 7.21
N GLY A 34 5.99 -2.73 8.05
CA GLY A 34 4.75 -2.80 8.82
C GLY A 34 4.52 -1.69 9.84
N HIS A 35 5.52 -0.89 10.19
CA HIS A 35 5.39 0.23 11.13
C HIS A 35 5.42 1.61 10.45
N ASP A 36 5.56 1.64 9.12
CA ASP A 36 5.69 2.89 8.38
C ASP A 36 4.36 3.65 8.31
N ARG A 37 4.48 4.96 8.12
CA ARG A 37 3.38 5.87 7.83
C ARG A 37 3.44 6.20 6.34
N VAL A 38 2.35 5.93 5.63
CA VAL A 38 2.32 5.95 4.17
C VAL A 38 1.29 6.96 3.66
N CYS A 39 1.76 7.85 2.79
CA CYS A 39 0.93 8.67 1.91
C CYS A 39 1.27 8.25 0.47
N ALA A 40 0.45 7.41 -0.14
CA ALA A 40 0.70 6.89 -1.49
C ALA A 40 -0.57 6.92 -2.33
N PRO A 41 -0.48 7.03 -3.67
CA PRO A 41 -1.64 6.99 -4.54
C PRO A 41 -2.43 5.70 -4.42
N PRO A 42 -3.78 5.73 -4.44
CA PRO A 42 -4.63 6.90 -4.72
C PRO A 42 -5.03 7.71 -3.45
N PHE A 43 -4.33 7.52 -2.33
CA PHE A 43 -4.64 8.12 -1.04
C PHE A 43 -3.51 9.03 -0.53
N GLU A 44 -2.80 9.72 -1.41
CA GLU A 44 -1.66 10.59 -1.05
C GLU A 44 -2.03 11.72 -0.07
N ALA A 45 -3.32 12.07 0.02
CA ALA A 45 -3.84 13.04 0.98
C ALA A 45 -4.00 12.49 2.42
N LEU A 46 -3.90 11.16 2.61
CA LEU A 46 -4.09 10.50 3.90
C LEU A 46 -2.78 9.83 4.37
N GLU A 47 -2.40 10.13 5.60
CA GLU A 47 -1.32 9.40 6.28
C GLU A 47 -1.87 8.11 6.91
N LEU A 48 -1.55 6.98 6.32
CA LEU A 48 -1.93 5.66 6.81
C LEU A 48 -0.84 5.06 7.70
N LYS A 49 -1.18 4.69 8.93
CA LYS A 49 -0.30 3.89 9.80
C LYS A 49 -0.43 2.42 9.43
N LEU A 50 0.55 1.84 8.76
CA LEU A 50 0.45 0.46 8.27
C LEU A 50 0.31 -0.60 9.37
N GLU A 51 0.79 -0.29 10.58
CA GLU A 51 0.69 -1.19 11.73
C GLU A 51 -0.75 -1.59 12.07
N LEU A 52 -1.72 -0.73 11.71
CA LEU A 52 -3.14 -0.97 11.94
C LEU A 52 -3.71 -2.09 11.07
N LEU A 53 -3.10 -2.39 9.93
CA LEU A 53 -3.53 -3.50 9.07
C LEU A 53 -3.32 -4.87 9.74
N TRP A 54 -2.42 -4.92 10.73
CA TRP A 54 -2.00 -6.15 11.41
C TRP A 54 -2.36 -6.16 12.89
N ALA A 55 -2.89 -5.06 13.40
CA ALA A 55 -3.37 -4.99 14.76
C ALA A 55 -4.49 -6.04 14.94
N ALA A 56 -4.41 -6.84 15.99
CA ALA A 56 -5.53 -7.69 16.36
C ALA A 56 -6.72 -6.76 16.67
N LEU A 57 -7.81 -6.90 15.93
CA LEU A 57 -9.06 -6.27 16.34
C LEU A 57 -9.40 -6.78 17.74
N PRO A 58 -9.74 -5.90 18.70
CA PRO A 58 -10.26 -6.36 19.97
C PRO A 58 -11.49 -7.23 19.70
N ARG A 59 -11.54 -8.41 20.34
CA ARG A 59 -12.67 -9.34 20.25
C ARG A 59 -13.90 -8.76 20.93
#